data_AF-A0A6P3GLR3-F1
#
_entry.id   AF-A0A6P3GLR3-F1
#
_cell.length_a   1.000
_cell.length_b   1.000
_cell.length_c   1.000
_cell.angle_alpha   90.00
_cell.angle_beta   90.00
_cell.angle_gamma   90.00
#
_symmetry.space_group_name_H-M   'P 1'
#
loop_
_entity.id
_entity.type
_entity.pdbx_description
1 polymer ?
#
loop_
_entity_poly.entity_id
_entity_poly.type
_entity_poly.pdbx_seq_one_letter_code
_entity_poly.pdbx_strand_id
1 'polypeptide(L)'
;AAVAADSKTCSDIGRAILQQRGSPVDAAIAALVCTGVVNPQSMGLGGGVIFTIYNATTGMVEVINARETVPSNPIPALLDQCEQAQPLGIGETLENHLPPPLPHPTRPLASVTALLRMGPEPFDGLQDPLPWPMLAATLETVATEGAEALYTGRLGQLLLEDIAKEGSRLTRQDLASFRPEVVDALAVPLGDYTLYSPPPPAGGAILSFVLNVLKGFNFTAESVAGLEGRVNLYHHLVETLKFAGGQRWRLWDPRSHPEIGR
;
A
#
# COMPACT_ATOMS: atom_id res chain seq x y z
N ALA A 1 -19.10 15.93 5.37
CA ALA A 1 -18.24 14.77 5.06
C ALA A 1 -16.95 15.27 4.42
N ALA A 2 -15.85 14.53 4.55
CA ALA A 2 -14.55 14.93 4.02
C ALA A 2 -13.87 13.72 3.38
N VAL A 3 -12.99 13.98 2.40
CA VAL A 3 -12.10 13.00 1.79
C VAL A 3 -10.70 13.59 1.80
N ALA A 4 -9.73 12.82 2.27
CA ALA A 4 -8.32 13.18 2.25
C ALA A 4 -7.57 12.10 1.45
N ALA A 5 -7.13 12.46 0.26
CA ALA A 5 -6.24 11.66 -0.58
C ALA A 5 -4.87 12.35 -0.69
N ASP A 6 -3.91 11.67 -1.29
CA ASP A 6 -2.54 12.16 -1.51
C ASP A 6 -2.44 13.27 -2.58
N SER A 7 -3.50 13.51 -3.33
CA SER A 7 -3.63 14.64 -4.25
C SER A 7 -4.95 15.39 -4.06
N LYS A 8 -4.91 16.70 -4.36
CA LYS A 8 -6.11 17.56 -4.33
C LYS A 8 -7.18 17.03 -5.30
N THR A 9 -6.79 16.66 -6.51
CA THR A 9 -7.70 16.17 -7.56
C THR A 9 -8.46 14.92 -7.11
N CYS A 10 -7.79 13.93 -6.53
CA CYS A 10 -8.45 12.71 -6.08
C CYS A 10 -9.33 12.94 -4.84
N SER A 11 -8.93 13.88 -3.97
CA SER A 11 -9.77 14.33 -2.85
C SER A 11 -11.06 15.01 -3.35
N ASP A 12 -10.95 15.86 -4.38
CA ASP A 12 -12.10 16.54 -4.99
C ASP A 12 -13.06 15.56 -5.68
N ILE A 13 -12.53 14.53 -6.36
CA ILE A 13 -13.33 13.45 -6.97
C ILE A 13 -14.08 12.66 -5.89
N GLY A 14 -13.40 12.20 -4.84
CA GLY A 14 -14.07 11.50 -3.74
C GLY A 14 -15.13 12.37 -3.06
N ARG A 15 -14.85 13.67 -2.85
CA ARG A 15 -15.84 14.61 -2.32
C ARG A 15 -17.06 14.74 -3.24
N ALA A 16 -16.87 14.79 -4.55
CA ALA A 16 -17.97 14.87 -5.52
C ALA A 16 -18.90 13.65 -5.43
N ILE A 17 -18.35 12.45 -5.24
CA ILE A 17 -19.14 11.22 -5.01
C ILE A 17 -19.99 11.33 -3.74
N LEU A 18 -19.43 11.83 -2.64
CA LEU A 18 -20.20 12.06 -1.41
C LEU A 18 -21.32 13.10 -1.61
N GLN A 19 -21.06 14.16 -2.38
CA GLN A 19 -22.08 15.18 -2.71
C GLN A 19 -23.22 14.60 -3.55
N GLN A 20 -22.94 13.58 -4.36
CA GLN A 20 -23.92 12.83 -5.13
C GLN A 20 -24.61 11.72 -4.31
N ARG A 21 -24.48 11.75 -2.97
CA ARG A 21 -25.04 10.77 -2.03
C ARG A 21 -24.45 9.36 -2.15
N GLY A 22 -23.25 9.23 -2.72
CA GLY A 22 -22.48 7.99 -2.63
C GLY A 22 -22.05 7.69 -1.19
N SER A 23 -21.81 6.42 -0.90
CA SER A 23 -21.29 5.99 0.40
C SER A 23 -19.83 6.42 0.60
N PRO A 24 -19.31 6.40 1.83
CA PRO A 24 -17.87 6.55 2.08
C PRO A 24 -17.00 5.55 1.32
N VAL A 25 -17.52 4.34 1.06
CA VAL A 25 -16.83 3.30 0.28
C VAL A 25 -16.76 3.70 -1.20
N ASP A 26 -17.86 4.19 -1.78
CA ASP A 26 -17.87 4.66 -3.18
C ASP A 26 -16.89 5.82 -3.39
N ALA A 27 -16.86 6.77 -2.45
CA ALA A 27 -15.94 7.89 -2.47
C ALA A 27 -14.47 7.45 -2.34
N ALA A 28 -14.20 6.45 -1.49
CA ALA A 28 -12.88 5.86 -1.36
C ALA A 28 -12.44 5.16 -2.65
N ILE A 29 -13.29 4.34 -3.27
CA ILE A 29 -13.00 3.66 -4.53
C ILE A 29 -12.68 4.68 -5.63
N ALA A 30 -13.51 5.72 -5.79
CA ALA A 30 -13.28 6.75 -6.80
C ALA A 30 -11.96 7.51 -6.56
N ALA A 31 -11.65 7.84 -5.31
CA ALA A 31 -10.39 8.50 -4.96
C ALA A 31 -9.18 7.59 -5.23
N LEU A 32 -9.25 6.29 -4.92
CA LEU A 32 -8.15 5.34 -5.15
C LEU A 32 -7.92 5.06 -6.64
N VAL A 33 -8.98 4.95 -7.44
CA VAL A 33 -8.86 4.84 -8.90
C VAL A 33 -8.16 6.08 -9.46
N CYS A 34 -8.52 7.28 -9.00
CA CYS A 34 -7.82 8.50 -9.36
C CYS A 34 -6.35 8.49 -8.92
N THR A 35 -6.06 8.10 -7.68
CA THR A 35 -4.68 8.06 -7.16
C THR A 35 -3.82 7.09 -7.97
N GLY A 36 -4.37 5.96 -8.43
CA GLY A 36 -3.64 5.06 -9.32
C GLY A 36 -3.31 5.63 -10.71
N VAL A 37 -3.98 6.71 -11.12
CA VAL A 37 -3.69 7.45 -12.36
C VAL A 37 -2.73 8.61 -12.11
N VAL A 38 -2.90 9.33 -11.00
CA VAL A 38 -2.09 10.51 -10.63
C VAL A 38 -0.72 10.11 -10.07
N ASN A 39 -0.68 9.03 -9.28
CA ASN A 39 0.52 8.49 -8.62
C ASN A 39 0.70 6.99 -8.96
N PRO A 40 0.90 6.63 -10.24
CA PRO A 40 0.94 5.24 -10.68
C PRO A 40 2.11 4.43 -10.10
N GLN A 41 3.19 5.09 -9.66
CA GLN A 41 4.31 4.44 -8.97
C GLN A 41 3.96 3.93 -7.56
N SER A 42 2.87 4.43 -6.97
CA SER A 42 2.51 4.17 -5.57
C SER A 42 1.43 3.10 -5.44
N MET A 43 0.42 3.13 -6.31
CA MET A 43 -0.68 2.18 -6.29
C MET A 43 -1.42 2.09 -7.64
N GLY A 44 -2.30 1.10 -7.79
CA GLY A 44 -3.15 0.96 -8.97
C GLY A 44 -3.86 -0.39 -9.03
N LEU A 45 -4.56 -0.66 -10.14
CA LEU A 45 -5.31 -1.91 -10.34
C LEU A 45 -4.43 -3.17 -10.37
N GLY A 46 -3.14 -3.04 -10.63
CA GLY A 46 -2.20 -4.16 -10.67
C GLY A 46 -1.66 -4.61 -9.30
N GLY A 47 -2.06 -3.95 -8.21
CA GLY A 47 -1.63 -4.28 -6.85
C GLY A 47 -2.79 -4.71 -5.95
N GLY A 48 -2.59 -4.59 -4.63
CA GLY A 48 -3.57 -4.90 -3.61
C GLY A 48 -4.02 -3.69 -2.77
N VAL A 49 -5.06 -3.90 -1.97
CA VAL A 49 -5.57 -2.89 -1.03
C VAL A 49 -6.07 -3.54 0.26
N ILE A 50 -5.98 -2.82 1.37
CA ILE A 50 -6.58 -3.22 2.64
C ILE A 50 -7.45 -2.06 3.12
N PHE A 51 -8.75 -2.31 3.28
CA PHE A 51 -9.69 -1.34 3.83
C PHE A 51 -9.99 -1.64 5.29
N THR A 52 -10.08 -0.61 6.12
CA THR A 52 -10.71 -0.70 7.45
C THR A 52 -11.98 0.14 7.40
N ILE A 53 -13.13 -0.49 7.60
CA ILE A 53 -14.44 0.10 7.38
C ILE A 53 -15.20 0.09 8.70
N TYR A 54 -15.54 1.27 9.20
CA TYR A 54 -16.43 1.42 10.35
C TYR A 54 -17.87 1.67 9.89
N ASN A 55 -18.79 0.82 10.32
CA ASN A 55 -20.21 1.02 10.12
C ASN A 55 -20.82 1.68 11.36
N ALA A 56 -21.12 2.99 11.26
CA ALA A 56 -21.65 3.78 12.37
C ALA A 56 -23.04 3.32 12.85
N THR A 57 -23.83 2.66 12.00
CA THR A 57 -25.17 2.19 12.37
C THR A 57 -25.10 0.93 13.23
N THR A 58 -24.15 0.04 12.95
CA THR A 58 -23.98 -1.23 13.68
C THR A 58 -22.92 -1.15 14.78
N GLY A 59 -22.03 -0.16 14.71
CA GLY A 59 -20.86 -0.04 15.59
C GLY A 59 -19.74 -1.04 15.26
N MET A 60 -19.85 -1.79 14.17
CA MET A 60 -18.88 -2.83 13.79
C MET A 60 -17.77 -2.26 12.90
N VAL A 61 -16.57 -2.85 13.01
CA VAL A 61 -15.43 -2.54 12.16
C VAL A 61 -14.94 -3.79 11.47
N GLU A 62 -14.99 -3.77 10.14
CA GLU A 62 -14.53 -4.86 9.29
C GLU A 62 -13.29 -4.42 8.52
N VAL A 63 -12.47 -5.40 8.16
CA VAL A 63 -11.30 -5.21 7.31
C VAL A 63 -11.47 -6.04 6.05
N ILE A 64 -11.41 -5.37 4.90
CA ILE A 64 -11.34 -6.05 3.61
C ILE A 64 -9.87 -6.14 3.22
N ASN A 65 -9.32 -7.35 3.21
CA ASN A 65 -7.95 -7.63 2.81
C ASN A 65 -7.94 -8.17 1.37
N ALA A 66 -7.56 -7.31 0.42
CA ALA A 66 -7.30 -7.66 -0.97
C ALA A 66 -5.81 -7.53 -1.29
N ARG A 67 -4.93 -7.90 -0.35
CA ARG A 67 -3.49 -8.01 -0.59
C ARG A 67 -3.19 -9.14 -1.58
N GLU A 68 -2.18 -8.93 -2.40
CA GLU A 68 -1.70 -9.88 -3.39
C GLU A 68 -1.28 -11.22 -2.75
N THR A 69 -1.39 -12.30 -3.52
CA THR A 69 -0.99 -13.64 -3.09
C THR A 69 0.09 -14.21 -4.00
N VAL A 70 0.91 -15.10 -3.45
CA VAL A 70 1.87 -15.86 -4.24
C VAL A 70 1.13 -16.80 -5.22
N PRO A 71 1.58 -16.97 -6.48
CA PRO A 71 1.04 -17.97 -7.37
C PRO A 71 1.12 -19.38 -6.77
N SER A 72 0.25 -20.30 -7.20
CA SER A 72 0.22 -21.68 -6.70
C SER A 72 1.50 -22.46 -7.02
N ASN A 73 2.25 -22.04 -8.06
CA ASN A 73 3.53 -22.62 -8.46
C ASN A 73 4.63 -21.55 -8.54
N PRO A 74 5.15 -21.08 -7.39
CA PRO A 74 6.18 -20.05 -7.37
C PRO A 74 7.50 -20.56 -7.96
N ILE A 75 8.37 -19.64 -8.35
CA ILE A 75 9.76 -19.95 -8.72
C ILE A 75 10.51 -20.30 -7.42
N PRO A 76 11.06 -21.52 -7.26
CA PRO A 76 11.84 -21.88 -6.10
C PRO A 76 13.06 -20.97 -5.99
N ALA A 77 13.41 -20.55 -4.77
CA ALA A 77 14.57 -19.69 -4.53
C ALA A 77 14.57 -18.41 -5.40
N LEU A 78 13.39 -17.86 -5.71
CA LEU A 78 13.28 -16.64 -6.53
C LEU A 78 14.14 -15.50 -5.99
N LEU A 79 14.17 -15.33 -4.66
CA LEU A 79 14.93 -14.27 -4.01
C LEU A 79 16.45 -14.48 -4.07
N ASP A 80 16.92 -15.71 -4.28
CA ASP A 80 18.36 -16.00 -4.44
C ASP A 80 18.89 -15.51 -5.80
N GLN A 81 17.98 -15.20 -6.74
CA GLN A 81 18.29 -14.67 -8.07
C GLN A 81 18.40 -13.14 -8.07
N CYS A 82 17.97 -12.46 -6.99
CA CYS A 82 18.15 -11.03 -6.86
C CYS A 82 19.64 -10.72 -6.66
N GLU A 83 20.16 -9.70 -7.36
CA GLU A 83 21.45 -9.13 -6.98
C GLU A 83 21.40 -8.76 -5.50
N GLN A 84 22.38 -9.21 -4.72
CA GLN A 84 22.47 -8.84 -3.33
C GLN A 84 22.56 -7.31 -3.28
N ALA A 85 21.47 -6.67 -2.87
CA ALA A 85 21.47 -5.24 -2.63
C ALA A 85 22.62 -4.97 -1.66
N GLN A 86 23.50 -4.06 -2.06
CA GLN A 86 24.62 -3.61 -1.22
C GLN A 86 24.03 -3.26 0.15
N PRO A 87 24.55 -3.82 1.26
CA PRO A 87 23.96 -3.58 2.56
C PRO A 87 23.86 -2.07 2.76
N LEU A 88 22.65 -1.54 2.94
CA LEU A 88 22.47 -0.19 3.44
C LEU A 88 23.20 -0.15 4.79
N GLY A 89 24.37 0.49 4.78
CA GLY A 89 25.33 0.42 5.88
C GLY A 89 24.65 0.70 7.22
N ILE A 90 25.04 -0.07 8.22
CA ILE A 90 24.76 0.21 9.63
C ILE A 90 25.45 1.53 10.01
N GLY A 91 24.80 2.67 9.74
CA GLY A 91 25.10 3.96 10.35
C GLY A 91 26.55 4.44 10.29
N GLU A 92 27.26 4.24 9.17
CA GLU A 92 28.48 5.02 8.90
C GLU A 92 28.13 6.29 8.13
N THR A 93 28.72 7.38 8.57
CA THR A 93 28.53 8.79 8.19
C THR A 93 28.33 9.03 6.70
N LEU A 94 27.20 9.67 6.36
CA LEU A 94 26.87 10.23 5.04
C LEU A 94 27.74 11.47 4.72
N GLU A 95 29.05 11.30 4.63
CA GLU A 95 29.92 12.27 3.97
C GLU A 95 30.87 11.53 3.03
N ASN A 96 30.65 11.70 1.72
CA ASN A 96 31.57 11.45 0.60
C ASN A 96 31.46 10.21 -0.30
N HIS A 97 30.35 9.45 -0.32
CA HIS A 97 30.16 8.41 -1.36
C HIS A 97 28.85 8.59 -2.13
N LEU A 98 28.84 9.49 -3.12
CA LEU A 98 27.93 9.37 -4.25
C LEU A 98 28.32 8.11 -5.03
N PRO A 99 27.44 7.09 -5.16
CA PRO A 99 27.76 5.92 -5.96
C PRO A 99 27.98 6.34 -7.43
N PRO A 100 28.96 5.77 -8.14
CA PRO A 100 29.07 5.98 -9.58
C PRO A 100 27.79 5.48 -10.27
N PRO A 101 27.37 6.11 -11.39
CA PRO A 101 26.20 5.67 -12.12
C PRO A 101 26.36 4.22 -12.54
N LEU A 102 25.36 3.39 -12.20
CA LEU A 102 25.32 1.98 -12.55
C LEU A 102 25.46 1.80 -14.07
N PRO A 103 26.24 0.82 -14.54
CA PRO A 103 26.31 0.51 -15.96
C PRO A 103 24.95 0.02 -16.46
N HIS A 104 24.40 0.70 -17.46
CA HIS A 104 23.12 0.33 -18.07
C HIS A 104 23.21 -1.03 -18.78
N PRO A 105 22.32 -2.00 -18.51
CA PRO A 105 22.18 -3.16 -19.37
C PRO A 105 21.62 -2.72 -20.74
N THR A 106 22.36 -3.06 -21.80
CA THR A 106 22.06 -2.80 -23.20
C THR A 106 20.98 -3.75 -23.73
N ARG A 107 19.72 -3.54 -23.33
CA ARG A 107 18.55 -4.09 -24.04
C ARG A 107 17.53 -2.97 -24.26
N PRO A 108 16.88 -2.88 -25.43
CA PRO A 108 15.79 -1.93 -25.65
C PRO A 108 14.53 -2.50 -24.99
N LEU A 109 14.53 -2.54 -23.66
CA LEU A 109 13.28 -2.52 -22.88
C LEU A 109 12.86 -1.06 -22.84
N ALA A 110 11.60 -0.77 -23.13
CA ALA A 110 11.02 0.53 -22.77
C ALA A 110 11.16 0.66 -21.25
N SER A 111 12.24 1.32 -20.81
CA SER A 111 12.62 1.35 -19.40
C SER A 111 11.48 1.96 -18.59
N VAL A 112 11.17 1.40 -17.42
CA VAL A 112 10.29 2.03 -16.42
C VAL A 112 10.71 3.48 -16.15
N THR A 113 12.00 3.79 -16.29
CA THR A 113 12.56 5.14 -16.24
C THR A 113 12.06 6.04 -17.37
N ALA A 114 11.75 5.54 -18.57
CA ALA A 114 11.14 6.32 -19.65
C ALA A 114 9.64 6.58 -19.41
N LEU A 115 8.94 5.67 -18.72
CA LEU A 115 7.57 5.87 -18.23
C LEU A 115 7.52 6.89 -17.07
N LEU A 116 8.56 6.92 -16.23
CA LEU A 116 8.66 7.80 -15.06
C LEU A 116 9.42 9.12 -15.31
N ARG A 117 10.15 9.25 -16.43
CA ARG A 117 10.79 10.51 -16.85
C ARG A 117 9.75 11.41 -17.51
N MET A 118 8.78 11.86 -16.73
CA MET A 118 8.11 13.13 -16.96
C MET A 118 8.77 14.15 -16.03
N GLY A 119 9.18 15.29 -16.58
CA GLY A 119 10.12 16.24 -15.95
C GLY A 119 9.62 16.90 -14.65
N PRO A 120 10.40 17.83 -14.09
CA PRO A 120 10.08 18.53 -12.84
C PRO A 120 8.92 19.54 -12.94
N GLU A 121 8.26 19.65 -14.09
CA GLU A 121 7.14 20.57 -14.28
C GLU A 121 5.86 19.93 -13.73
N PRO A 122 5.14 20.59 -12.80
CA PRO A 122 3.85 20.13 -12.35
C PRO A 122 2.90 20.01 -13.54
N PHE A 123 2.10 18.93 -13.60
CA PHE A 123 0.95 18.88 -14.48
C PHE A 123 0.03 20.07 -14.15
N ASP A 124 -0.11 21.00 -15.09
CA ASP A 124 -0.91 22.21 -14.95
C ASP A 124 -2.39 21.88 -15.20
N GLY A 125 -2.95 21.06 -14.31
CA GLY A 125 -4.37 20.72 -14.31
C GLY A 125 -4.91 20.06 -15.59
N LEU A 126 -6.24 20.09 -15.71
CA LEU A 126 -7.10 19.33 -16.64
C LEU A 126 -6.84 19.53 -18.16
N GLN A 127 -5.79 20.25 -18.56
CA GLN A 127 -5.51 20.64 -19.94
C GLN A 127 -4.47 19.78 -20.65
N ASP A 128 -3.56 19.14 -19.92
CA ASP A 128 -2.66 18.16 -20.53
C ASP A 128 -3.34 16.79 -20.58
N PRO A 129 -3.44 16.14 -21.77
CA PRO A 129 -3.97 14.80 -21.86
C PRO A 129 -3.13 13.88 -20.97
N LEU A 130 -3.80 13.15 -20.07
CA LEU A 130 -3.15 12.08 -19.32
C LEU A 130 -2.44 11.15 -20.33
N PRO A 131 -1.13 10.89 -20.18
CA PRO A 131 -0.34 10.17 -21.17
C PRO A 131 -0.60 8.66 -21.16
N TRP A 132 -1.71 8.21 -20.56
CA TRP A 132 -2.04 6.82 -20.28
C TRP A 132 -3.28 6.32 -21.05
N PRO A 133 -3.33 6.42 -22.40
CA PRO A 133 -4.53 6.04 -23.16
C PRO A 133 -4.91 4.56 -22.98
N MET A 134 -3.91 3.68 -22.80
CA MET A 134 -4.16 2.27 -22.53
C MET A 134 -4.76 2.01 -21.15
N LEU A 135 -4.34 2.79 -20.13
CA LEU A 135 -4.92 2.71 -18.80
C LEU A 135 -6.36 3.25 -18.80
N ALA A 136 -6.63 4.34 -19.52
CA ALA A 136 -7.98 4.87 -19.68
C ALA A 136 -8.91 3.83 -20.32
N ALA A 137 -8.49 3.18 -21.41
CA ALA A 137 -9.26 2.09 -22.03
C ALA A 137 -9.48 0.90 -21.09
N THR A 138 -8.48 0.57 -20.27
CA THR A 138 -8.59 -0.49 -19.25
C THR A 138 -9.61 -0.12 -18.18
N LEU A 139 -9.57 1.11 -17.66
CA LEU A 139 -10.53 1.62 -16.67
C LEU A 139 -11.95 1.68 -17.22
N GLU A 140 -12.12 2.08 -18.48
CA GLU A 140 -13.42 2.07 -19.16
C GLU A 140 -13.98 0.65 -19.31
N THR A 141 -13.13 -0.31 -19.68
CA THR A 141 -13.50 -1.73 -19.75
C THR A 141 -13.93 -2.24 -18.37
N VAL A 142 -13.16 -1.96 -17.31
CA VAL A 142 -13.52 -2.35 -15.94
C VAL A 142 -14.81 -1.68 -15.45
N ALA A 143 -15.05 -0.42 -15.82
CA ALA A 143 -16.26 0.30 -15.46
C ALA A 143 -17.52 -0.26 -16.16
N THR A 144 -17.38 -0.79 -17.37
CA THR A 144 -18.49 -1.31 -18.19
C THR A 144 -18.74 -2.81 -17.98
N GLU A 145 -17.68 -3.60 -17.88
CA GLU A 145 -17.74 -5.07 -17.77
C GLU A 145 -17.58 -5.58 -16.33
N GLY A 146 -17.14 -4.72 -15.40
CA GLY A 146 -16.90 -5.06 -14.00
C GLY A 146 -15.51 -5.66 -13.73
N ALA A 147 -15.26 -6.01 -12.47
CA ALA A 147 -13.95 -6.50 -12.01
C ALA A 147 -13.54 -7.83 -12.67
N GLU A 148 -14.50 -8.66 -13.08
CA GLU A 148 -14.22 -9.94 -13.74
C GLU A 148 -13.44 -9.78 -15.05
N ALA A 149 -13.51 -8.62 -15.70
CA ALA A 149 -12.68 -8.32 -16.87
C ALA A 149 -11.17 -8.48 -16.59
N LEU A 150 -10.72 -8.16 -15.36
CA LEU A 150 -9.34 -8.29 -14.90
C LEU A 150 -8.96 -9.70 -14.46
N TYR A 151 -9.88 -10.46 -13.86
CA TYR A 151 -9.55 -11.75 -13.23
C TYR A 151 -9.84 -12.95 -14.16
N THR A 152 -10.96 -12.93 -14.87
CA THR A 152 -11.41 -14.04 -15.72
C THR A 152 -11.60 -13.64 -17.19
N GLY A 153 -11.63 -12.33 -17.48
CA GLY A 153 -11.84 -11.76 -18.81
C GLY A 153 -10.59 -11.50 -19.65
N ARG A 154 -10.75 -10.67 -20.69
CA ARG A 154 -9.71 -10.39 -21.69
C ARG A 154 -8.53 -9.61 -21.12
N LEU A 155 -8.77 -8.66 -20.20
CA LEU A 155 -7.69 -7.89 -19.58
C LEU A 155 -6.78 -8.80 -18.74
N GLY A 156 -7.37 -9.75 -18.00
CA GLY A 156 -6.61 -10.77 -17.27
C GLY A 156 -5.74 -11.63 -18.18
N GLN A 157 -6.26 -12.01 -19.36
CA GLN A 157 -5.46 -12.74 -20.34
C GLN A 157 -4.28 -11.90 -20.86
N LEU A 158 -4.51 -10.64 -21.22
CA LEU A 158 -3.45 -9.74 -21.69
C LEU A 158 -2.37 -9.53 -20.62
N LEU A 159 -2.79 -9.35 -19.35
CA LEU A 159 -1.88 -9.28 -18.22
C LEU A 159 -0.98 -10.52 -18.14
N LEU A 160 -1.57 -11.73 -18.20
CA LEU A 160 -0.82 -12.98 -18.16
C LEU A 160 0.16 -13.11 -19.33
N GLU A 161 -0.24 -12.71 -20.54
CA GLU A 161 0.62 -12.71 -21.73
C GLU A 161 1.82 -11.77 -21.56
N ASP A 162 1.63 -10.60 -20.94
CA ASP A 162 2.69 -9.63 -20.73
C ASP A 162 3.66 -10.05 -19.63
N ILE A 163 3.18 -10.48 -18.47
CA ILE A 163 4.06 -10.91 -17.37
C ILE A 163 4.77 -12.23 -17.66
N ALA A 164 4.22 -13.09 -18.52
CA ALA A 164 4.89 -14.31 -18.96
C ALA A 164 6.16 -14.00 -19.77
N LYS A 165 6.19 -12.90 -20.54
CA LYS A 165 7.39 -12.44 -21.27
C LYS A 165 8.50 -12.02 -20.32
N GLU A 166 8.13 -11.55 -19.12
CA GLU A 166 9.05 -11.19 -18.03
C GLU A 166 9.37 -12.38 -17.10
N GLY A 167 8.97 -13.61 -17.47
CA GLY A 167 9.30 -14.83 -16.73
C GLY A 167 8.37 -15.17 -15.56
N SER A 168 7.23 -14.49 -15.41
CA SER A 168 6.24 -14.82 -14.38
C SER A 168 5.63 -16.21 -14.58
N ARG A 169 5.29 -16.87 -13.46
CA ARG A 169 4.56 -18.16 -13.43
C ARG A 169 3.09 -18.02 -13.02
N LEU A 170 2.59 -16.79 -12.89
CA LEU A 170 1.18 -16.56 -12.57
C LEU A 170 0.30 -17.20 -13.65
N THR A 171 -0.71 -17.96 -13.24
CA THR A 171 -1.61 -18.66 -14.15
C THR A 171 -3.00 -18.05 -14.17
N ARG A 172 -3.80 -18.42 -15.17
CA ARG A 172 -5.23 -18.09 -15.19
C ARG A 172 -5.96 -18.61 -13.96
N GLN A 173 -5.58 -19.78 -13.44
CA GLN A 173 -6.20 -20.35 -12.26
C GLN A 173 -5.90 -19.52 -11.01
N ASP A 174 -4.67 -18.99 -10.89
CA ASP A 174 -4.30 -18.09 -9.80
C ASP A 174 -5.17 -16.83 -9.81
N LEU A 175 -5.29 -16.15 -10.97
CA LEU A 175 -6.14 -14.97 -11.10
C LEU A 175 -7.62 -15.29 -10.82
N ALA A 176 -8.15 -16.37 -11.40
CA ALA A 176 -9.56 -16.73 -11.24
C ALA A 176 -9.92 -17.14 -9.81
N SER A 177 -8.97 -17.69 -9.05
CA SER A 177 -9.18 -18.16 -7.67
C SER A 177 -8.97 -17.08 -6.61
N PHE A 178 -8.35 -15.94 -6.96
CA PHE A 178 -8.14 -14.84 -6.03
C PHE A 178 -9.45 -14.31 -5.45
N ARG A 179 -9.55 -14.18 -4.13
CA ARG A 179 -10.69 -13.59 -3.44
C ARG A 179 -10.20 -12.66 -2.33
N PRO A 180 -10.72 -11.42 -2.25
CA PRO A 180 -10.56 -10.60 -1.05
C PRO A 180 -11.15 -11.29 0.18
N GLU A 181 -10.51 -11.08 1.33
CA GLU A 181 -10.98 -11.60 2.60
C GLU A 181 -11.67 -10.49 3.40
N VAL A 182 -12.77 -10.83 4.09
CA VAL A 182 -13.40 -9.95 5.07
C VAL A 182 -13.12 -10.54 6.45
N VAL A 183 -12.41 -9.77 7.28
CA VAL A 183 -11.99 -10.20 8.62
C VAL A 183 -12.29 -9.11 9.65
N ASP A 184 -12.38 -9.50 10.91
CA ASP A 184 -12.53 -8.54 12.00
C ASP A 184 -11.25 -7.68 12.13
N ALA A 185 -11.44 -6.40 12.45
CA ALA A 185 -10.33 -5.52 12.76
C ALA A 185 -9.66 -5.91 14.09
N LEU A 186 -8.33 -5.75 14.16
CA LEU A 186 -7.61 -5.78 15.42
C LEU A 186 -8.00 -4.55 16.26
N ALA A 187 -8.77 -4.80 17.31
CA ALA A 187 -9.25 -3.79 18.26
C ALA A 187 -8.33 -3.72 19.49
N VAL A 188 -7.74 -2.55 19.74
CA VAL A 188 -6.83 -2.34 20.88
C VAL A 188 -7.25 -1.10 21.68
N PRO A 189 -7.49 -1.21 23.00
CA PRO A 189 -7.77 -0.05 23.84
C PRO A 189 -6.59 0.94 23.88
N LEU A 190 -6.85 2.22 23.64
CA LEU A 190 -5.88 3.31 23.69
C LEU A 190 -6.44 4.49 24.49
N GLY A 191 -6.51 4.31 25.80
CA GLY A 191 -7.10 5.31 26.70
C GLY A 191 -8.61 5.14 26.68
N ASP A 192 -9.34 6.23 26.45
CA ASP A 192 -10.80 6.22 26.30
C ASP A 192 -11.25 5.80 24.88
N TYR A 193 -10.30 5.58 23.97
CA TYR A 193 -10.55 5.21 22.58
C TYR A 193 -10.21 3.74 22.33
N THR A 194 -10.79 3.17 21.27
CA THR A 194 -10.36 1.90 20.70
C THR A 194 -9.74 2.15 19.34
N LEU A 195 -8.49 1.73 19.18
CA LEU A 195 -7.82 1.72 17.88
C LEU A 195 -8.22 0.44 17.14
N TYR A 196 -8.81 0.61 15.96
CA TYR A 196 -9.05 -0.48 15.03
C TYR A 196 -8.00 -0.45 13.92
N SER A 197 -7.38 -1.59 13.65
CA SER A 197 -6.36 -1.71 12.61
C SER A 197 -6.45 -3.05 11.90
N PRO A 198 -5.94 -3.17 10.67
CA PRO A 198 -5.88 -4.46 9.99
C PRO A 198 -5.03 -5.50 10.77
N PRO A 199 -5.51 -6.75 10.92
CA PRO A 199 -4.73 -7.84 11.50
C PRO A 199 -3.60 -8.29 10.54
N PRO A 200 -2.68 -9.18 10.98
CA PRO A 200 -1.68 -9.79 10.09
C PRO A 200 -2.32 -10.35 8.81
N PRO A 201 -1.69 -10.21 7.63
CA PRO A 201 -0.29 -9.83 7.40
C PRO A 201 0.02 -8.31 7.48
N ALA A 202 -0.95 -7.46 7.81
CA ALA A 202 -0.72 -6.04 7.95
C ALA A 202 -0.04 -5.67 9.30
N GLY A 203 0.50 -4.45 9.36
CA GLY A 203 1.28 -3.96 10.50
C GLY A 203 0.49 -3.42 11.70
N GLY A 204 -0.82 -3.66 11.81
CA GLY A 204 -1.68 -3.09 12.85
C GLY A 204 -1.22 -3.41 14.28
N ALA A 205 -0.74 -4.64 14.50
CA ALA A 205 -0.22 -5.06 15.80
C ALA A 205 1.07 -4.31 16.21
N ILE A 206 1.92 -3.97 15.23
CA ILE A 206 3.16 -3.21 15.50
C ILE A 206 2.83 -1.76 15.83
N LEU A 207 1.88 -1.15 15.11
CA LEU A 207 1.39 0.19 15.44
C LEU A 207 0.78 0.22 16.87
N SER A 208 -0.04 -0.78 17.18
CA SER A 208 -0.66 -0.92 18.49
C SER A 208 0.37 -1.09 19.61
N PHE A 209 1.43 -1.86 19.37
CA PHE A 209 2.57 -1.98 20.30
C PHE A 209 3.24 -0.63 20.56
N VAL A 210 3.59 0.10 19.49
CA VAL A 210 4.24 1.41 19.61
C VAL A 210 3.40 2.39 20.42
N LEU A 211 2.11 2.50 20.11
CA LEU A 211 1.21 3.43 20.79
C LEU A 211 0.97 3.06 22.26
N ASN A 212 0.88 1.77 22.59
CA ASN A 212 0.73 1.33 23.98
C ASN A 212 1.99 1.59 24.84
N VAL A 213 3.18 1.39 24.27
CA VAL A 213 4.43 1.75 24.95
C VAL A 213 4.50 3.26 25.17
N LEU A 214 4.25 4.06 24.12
CA LEU A 214 4.30 5.52 24.20
C LEU A 214 3.25 6.11 25.16
N LYS A 215 2.07 5.50 25.25
CA LYS A 215 1.04 5.85 26.23
C LYS A 215 1.57 5.79 27.66
N GLY A 216 2.45 4.84 27.99
CA GLY A 216 3.02 4.68 29.32
C GLY A 216 3.85 5.88 29.81
N PHE A 217 4.34 6.73 28.89
CA PHE A 217 5.12 7.93 29.23
C PHE A 217 4.25 9.16 29.50
N ASN A 218 2.93 9.09 29.28
CA ASN A 218 1.96 10.17 29.57
C ASN A 218 2.36 11.54 28.99
N PHE A 219 2.84 11.59 27.74
CA PHE A 219 3.17 12.86 27.09
C PHE A 219 1.93 13.76 26.97
N THR A 220 2.07 15.03 27.34
CA THR A 220 1.06 16.08 27.17
C THR A 220 1.62 17.24 26.35
N ALA A 221 0.75 18.15 25.90
CA ALA A 221 1.18 19.34 25.17
C ALA A 221 2.14 20.20 26.04
N GLU A 222 1.88 20.28 27.34
CA GLU A 222 2.71 21.00 28.30
C GLU A 222 4.07 20.32 28.49
N SER A 223 4.08 18.99 28.60
CA SER A 223 5.33 18.25 28.83
C SER A 223 6.29 18.35 27.64
N VAL A 224 5.78 18.59 26.42
CA VAL A 224 6.58 18.67 25.18
C VAL A 224 6.75 20.09 24.63
N ALA A 225 6.31 21.12 25.35
CA ALA A 225 6.49 22.50 24.91
C ALA A 225 7.99 22.93 24.94
N GLY A 226 8.69 22.54 26.00
CA GLY A 226 10.12 22.82 26.21
C GLY A 226 11.03 21.99 25.31
N LEU A 227 12.29 22.43 25.15
CA LEU A 227 13.31 21.70 24.40
C LEU A 227 13.57 20.32 25.02
N GLU A 228 13.75 20.26 26.34
CA GLU A 228 14.00 19.01 27.08
C GLU A 228 12.87 18.00 26.90
N GLY A 229 11.62 18.47 27.00
CA GLY A 229 10.43 17.66 26.76
C GLY A 229 10.37 17.07 25.34
N ARG A 230 10.71 17.87 24.32
CA ARG A 230 10.81 17.38 22.94
C ARG A 230 11.91 16.35 22.76
N VAL A 231 13.09 16.60 23.30
CA VAL A 231 14.21 15.65 23.26
C VAL A 231 13.80 14.31 23.89
N ASN A 232 13.13 14.37 25.05
CA ASN A 232 12.62 13.20 25.75
C ASN A 232 11.56 12.44 24.90
N LEU A 233 10.59 13.15 24.31
CA LEU A 233 9.60 12.56 23.39
C LEU A 233 10.27 11.82 22.23
N TYR A 234 11.18 12.50 21.51
CA TYR A 234 11.85 11.91 20.35
C TYR A 234 12.73 10.72 20.73
N HIS A 235 13.45 10.80 21.86
CA HIS A 235 14.24 9.68 22.36
C HIS A 235 13.37 8.44 22.58
N HIS A 236 12.27 8.56 23.33
CA HIS A 236 11.39 7.43 23.61
C HIS A 236 10.65 6.94 22.36
N LEU A 237 10.28 7.83 21.45
CA LEU A 237 9.74 7.45 20.15
C LEU A 237 10.73 6.58 19.37
N VAL A 238 11.98 7.02 19.23
CA VAL A 238 13.01 6.28 18.50
C VAL A 238 13.30 4.93 19.16
N GLU A 239 13.46 4.88 20.48
CA GLU A 239 13.70 3.61 21.19
C GLU A 239 12.51 2.65 21.04
N THR A 240 11.28 3.15 21.16
CA THR A 240 10.07 2.35 20.95
C THR A 240 10.01 1.79 19.53
N LEU A 241 10.36 2.60 18.52
CA LEU A 241 10.42 2.16 17.13
C LEU A 241 11.50 1.11 16.89
N LYS A 242 12.66 1.18 17.55
CA LYS A 242 13.68 0.12 17.51
C LYS A 242 13.15 -1.19 18.07
N PHE A 243 12.51 -1.16 19.24
CA PHE A 243 11.87 -2.35 19.83
C PHE A 243 10.78 -2.92 18.91
N ALA A 244 9.94 -2.06 18.34
CA ALA A 244 8.88 -2.44 17.40
C ALA A 244 9.47 -3.09 16.13
N GLY A 245 10.56 -2.53 15.59
CA GLY A 245 11.32 -3.13 14.50
C GLY A 245 11.79 -4.54 14.84
N GLY A 246 12.30 -4.74 16.06
CA GLY A 246 12.68 -6.05 16.59
C GLY A 246 11.53 -7.03 16.81
N GLN A 247 10.27 -6.61 16.75
CA GLN A 247 9.10 -7.51 16.80
C GLN A 247 8.60 -7.91 15.40
N ARG A 248 9.01 -7.22 14.32
CA ARG A 248 8.46 -7.46 12.97
C ARG A 248 8.64 -8.89 12.45
N TRP A 249 9.70 -9.59 12.86
CA TRP A 249 9.92 -10.99 12.49
C TRP A 249 8.85 -11.95 13.05
N ARG A 250 8.07 -11.50 14.05
CA ARG A 250 6.92 -12.24 14.61
C ARG A 250 5.61 -11.94 13.88
N LEU A 251 5.63 -11.10 12.84
CA LEU A 251 4.49 -10.92 11.95
C LEU A 251 4.68 -11.81 10.73
N TRP A 252 3.71 -12.68 10.50
CA TRP A 252 3.61 -13.49 9.29
C TRP A 252 2.17 -13.46 8.78
N ASP A 253 2.00 -13.91 7.54
CA ASP A 253 0.67 -14.22 7.03
C ASP A 253 0.13 -15.45 7.76
N PRO A 254 -0.97 -15.36 8.53
CA PRO A 254 -1.52 -16.49 9.27
C PRO A 254 -1.83 -17.71 8.40
N ARG A 255 -2.04 -17.50 7.08
CA ARG A 255 -2.31 -18.57 6.10
C ARG A 255 -1.07 -19.41 5.79
N SER A 256 0.12 -18.86 5.97
CA SER A 256 1.38 -19.56 5.73
C SER A 256 1.76 -20.52 6.86
N HIS A 257 1.18 -20.34 8.05
CA HIS A 257 1.47 -21.12 9.26
C HIS A 257 0.19 -21.42 10.05
N PRO A 258 -0.77 -22.18 9.48
CA PRO A 258 -2.07 -22.45 10.10
C PRO A 258 -1.96 -23.18 11.46
N GLU A 259 -0.85 -23.86 11.72
CA GLU A 259 -0.54 -24.55 12.98
C GLU A 259 -0.21 -23.61 14.15
N ILE A 260 0.21 -22.37 13.89
CA ILE A 260 0.57 -21.40 14.93
C ILE A 260 -0.65 -20.52 15.34
N GLY A 261 -1.75 -20.61 14.58
CA GLY A 261 -2.97 -19.81 14.77
C GLY A 261 -4.04 -20.40 15.69
N ARG A 262 -3.71 -21.35 16.57
CA ARG A 262 -4.64 -21.87 17.61
C ARG A 262 -4.16 -21.52 19.01
#